data_AF-J3F4W7-F1
#
_entry.id   AF-J3F4W7-F1
#
_cell.length_a   1.000
_cell.length_b   1.000
_cell.length_c   1.000
_cell.angle_alpha   90.00
_cell.angle_beta   90.00
_cell.angle_gamma   90.00
#
_symmetry.space_group_name_H-M   'P 1'
#
loop_
_entity.id
_entity.type
_entity.pdbx_description
1 polymer ?
#
loop_
_entity_poly.entity_id
_entity_poly.type
_entity_poly.pdbx_seq_one_letter_code
_entity_poly.pdbx_strand_id
1 'polypeptide(L)'
;MRRRSNIPRPAIILSLLPILLASMVVLTPTVPVAVAEEKAEANVAGQASEPTGQSPQEPPYTAAPLPTVQIDGVAWGQLVVGDVVYVVGEFHNARPAGAPKGQQEVPRSNILAYDLNTGELIEDFAPSLNGAGRSLAVSQDGKTLYVAGEFDQVNGEAHSRMAAFDISQGHGTLISSFRPKFNTVVKDIAVAGDTVYVGGFFTKVNDQKRVRLAALKASTGELLNWTASAEGPNAQVYAIEVSPDHSKVVIGGSFSSVNGSSQPGYGMALLSASTGEMLPMPVNDTVRTAGQHAAIFDIAVDDAGFYGTAYSSVGRLDEANLEGSFKADWEGNLIWLEPCHGDTYGIAPTKEMVYTVGHAHSCETIYGFPNMTEVRKDGTHPCTRGPWPSPTALISPSATREWSMAIRTGRPRGSRAPRSWAGTRTWRRGRSRARRRPPTRLTSPISTSSWWASSLRPTARPSRGSCATPGARASVRCRPRARRRPWPPRPR
;
A
#
# COMPACT_ATOMS: atom_id res chain seq x y z
N MET A 1 38.01 45.58 -24.97
CA MET A 1 37.80 46.42 -26.16
C MET A 1 36.44 46.09 -26.76
N ARG A 2 35.59 47.12 -26.94
CA ARG A 2 34.22 47.07 -27.48
C ARG A 2 34.23 46.94 -29.01
N ARG A 3 33.24 46.25 -29.57
CA ARG A 3 32.45 46.65 -30.76
C ARG A 3 31.06 46.01 -30.59
N ARG A 4 30.05 46.65 -30.00
CA ARG A 4 29.19 47.77 -30.47
C ARG A 4 28.67 47.60 -31.90
N SER A 5 27.42 47.14 -31.93
CA SER A 5 26.37 47.36 -32.93
C SER A 5 26.11 48.85 -33.19
N ASN A 6 25.52 49.17 -34.35
CA ASN A 6 24.58 50.27 -34.61
C ASN A 6 24.09 50.24 -36.09
N ILE A 7 22.77 50.07 -36.36
CA ILE A 7 21.74 51.11 -36.71
C ILE A 7 21.47 51.13 -38.25
N PRO A 8 20.32 51.55 -38.87
CA PRO A 8 18.93 51.89 -38.44
C PRO A 8 17.76 51.24 -39.27
N ARG A 9 16.51 51.53 -38.81
CA ARG A 9 15.14 51.39 -39.40
C ARG A 9 14.83 52.45 -40.53
N PRO A 10 13.57 52.72 -40.95
CA PRO A 10 12.45 51.93 -41.53
C PRO A 10 11.88 52.56 -42.85
N ALA A 11 10.88 51.95 -43.51
CA ALA A 11 10.00 52.68 -44.44
C ALA A 11 8.55 52.14 -44.43
N ILE A 12 7.63 53.07 -44.23
CA ILE A 12 6.17 52.98 -44.23
C ILE A 12 5.67 53.32 -45.65
N ILE A 13 4.71 52.60 -46.20
CA ILE A 13 3.89 53.08 -47.33
C ILE A 13 2.41 52.77 -47.06
N LEU A 14 1.65 53.85 -46.85
CA LEU A 14 0.20 53.95 -46.98
C LEU A 14 -0.17 54.05 -48.48
N SER A 15 -1.25 53.40 -48.92
CA SER A 15 -2.03 53.89 -50.07
C SER A 15 -3.49 53.42 -49.98
N LEU A 16 -4.38 54.26 -50.52
CA LEU A 16 -5.81 54.44 -50.21
C LEU A 16 -6.78 53.67 -51.13
N LEU A 17 -8.01 53.49 -50.62
CA LEU A 17 -9.23 52.86 -51.20
C LEU A 17 -9.81 53.53 -52.48
N PRO A 18 -10.75 52.86 -53.19
CA PRO A 18 -12.18 53.24 -53.08
C PRO A 18 -13.22 52.07 -53.06
N ILE A 19 -14.47 52.46 -52.81
CA ILE A 19 -15.68 51.75 -52.33
C ILE A 19 -16.60 51.26 -53.47
N LEU A 20 -17.32 50.13 -53.30
CA LEU A 20 -18.71 49.93 -53.80
C LEU A 20 -19.45 48.74 -53.11
N LEU A 21 -20.73 48.97 -52.79
CA LEU A 21 -21.70 48.19 -51.97
C LEU A 21 -22.57 47.17 -52.75
N ALA A 22 -23.04 46.11 -52.07
CA ALA A 22 -24.44 45.60 -51.97
C ALA A 22 -24.51 44.27 -51.15
N SER A 23 -25.07 44.20 -49.92
CA SER A 23 -26.45 43.78 -49.47
C SER A 23 -26.78 42.28 -49.72
N MET A 24 -27.13 41.38 -48.78
CA MET A 24 -28.16 41.29 -47.68
C MET A 24 -27.74 40.24 -46.60
N VAL A 25 -27.75 40.49 -45.28
CA VAL A 25 -28.81 40.32 -44.21
C VAL A 25 -29.33 38.88 -43.96
N VAL A 26 -29.12 38.32 -42.74
CA VAL A 26 -30.14 37.80 -41.77
C VAL A 26 -29.61 37.86 -40.32
N LEU A 27 -30.52 38.19 -39.38
CA LEU A 27 -30.40 38.65 -37.99
C LEU A 27 -30.07 37.60 -36.90
N THR A 28 -29.50 38.04 -35.78
CA THR A 28 -29.74 37.50 -34.41
C THR A 28 -30.00 38.65 -33.41
N PRO A 29 -30.92 38.51 -32.43
CA PRO A 29 -31.29 39.60 -31.52
C PRO A 29 -30.48 39.63 -30.22
N THR A 30 -30.26 40.84 -29.70
CA THR A 30 -29.75 41.17 -28.37
C THR A 30 -30.87 41.76 -27.50
N VAL A 31 -30.80 41.60 -26.17
CA VAL A 31 -31.65 42.33 -25.19
C VAL A 31 -30.80 42.65 -23.93
N PRO A 32 -30.99 43.83 -23.27
CA PRO A 32 -29.94 44.52 -22.50
C PRO A 32 -30.03 44.39 -20.96
N VAL A 33 -28.99 44.93 -20.31
CA VAL A 33 -28.79 45.10 -18.86
C VAL A 33 -29.53 46.35 -18.34
N ALA A 34 -30.12 46.29 -17.15
CA ALA A 34 -30.46 47.47 -16.35
C ALA A 34 -30.36 47.19 -14.83
N VAL A 35 -29.92 48.22 -14.11
CA VAL A 35 -29.51 48.33 -12.69
C VAL A 35 -30.71 48.70 -11.80
N ALA A 36 -30.73 48.31 -10.51
CA ALA A 36 -31.41 49.09 -9.47
C ALA A 36 -30.99 48.72 -8.02
N GLU A 37 -31.11 49.74 -7.16
CA GLU A 37 -30.59 49.93 -5.79
C GLU A 37 -31.34 49.23 -4.64
N GLU A 38 -30.70 49.28 -3.46
CA GLU A 38 -31.04 48.69 -2.15
C GLU A 38 -31.90 49.61 -1.25
N LYS A 39 -32.79 49.04 -0.40
CA LYS A 39 -33.09 49.57 0.97
C LYS A 39 -33.81 48.58 1.91
N ALA A 40 -33.04 48.08 2.89
CA ALA A 40 -33.20 47.95 4.36
C ALA A 40 -34.44 47.37 5.12
N GLU A 41 -34.07 46.60 6.18
CA GLU A 41 -34.72 46.27 7.50
C GLU A 41 -35.74 45.10 7.62
N ALA A 42 -35.76 44.22 8.63
CA ALA A 42 -35.01 44.03 9.89
C ALA A 42 -35.00 42.54 10.36
N ASN A 43 -34.00 42.16 11.16
CA ASN A 43 -33.70 40.82 11.69
C ASN A 43 -34.50 40.44 12.96
N VAL A 44 -34.83 39.14 13.11
CA VAL A 44 -35.00 38.49 14.42
C VAL A 44 -34.14 37.23 14.45
N ALA A 45 -33.18 37.19 15.38
CA ALA A 45 -32.24 36.09 15.57
C ALA A 45 -32.89 34.92 16.33
N GLY A 46 -32.75 33.71 15.78
CA GLY A 46 -33.11 32.44 16.42
C GLY A 46 -31.98 31.43 16.26
N GLN A 47 -31.32 31.15 17.38
CA GLN A 47 -30.28 30.15 17.70
C GLN A 47 -29.84 29.18 16.58
N ALA A 48 -28.55 29.28 16.22
CA ALA A 48 -27.86 28.31 15.38
C ALA A 48 -27.68 26.97 16.13
N SER A 49 -28.24 25.89 15.57
CA SER A 49 -27.90 24.52 15.96
C SER A 49 -26.51 24.16 15.42
N GLU A 50 -25.70 23.50 16.24
CA GLU A 50 -24.37 22.99 15.89
C GLU A 50 -24.39 22.13 14.61
N PRO A 51 -23.29 22.10 13.82
CA PRO A 51 -23.22 21.26 12.64
C PRO A 51 -23.10 19.80 13.10
N THR A 52 -24.19 19.05 13.04
CA THR A 52 -24.15 17.59 13.13
C THR A 52 -23.46 17.07 11.87
N GLY A 53 -22.16 16.79 11.99
CA GLY A 53 -21.33 16.22 10.93
C GLY A 53 -21.67 14.77 10.62
N GLN A 54 -22.90 14.49 10.20
CA GLN A 54 -23.28 13.19 9.64
C GLN A 54 -23.67 13.38 8.17
N SER A 55 -22.79 12.91 7.29
CA SER A 55 -23.12 12.70 5.89
C SER A 55 -24.28 11.70 5.81
N PRO A 56 -25.42 12.02 5.14
CA PRO A 56 -26.60 11.15 5.11
C PRO A 56 -26.51 10.00 4.08
N GLN A 57 -25.34 9.74 3.51
CA GLN A 57 -25.10 8.50 2.77
C GLN A 57 -24.23 7.59 3.61
N GLU A 58 -24.68 6.35 3.83
CA GLU A 58 -23.78 5.28 4.24
C GLU A 58 -22.59 5.30 3.26
N PRO A 59 -21.36 5.29 3.77
CA PRO A 59 -20.21 5.19 2.90
C PRO A 59 -20.35 3.96 2.00
N PRO A 60 -19.82 3.96 0.76
CA PRO A 60 -19.84 2.81 -0.14
C PRO A 60 -18.99 1.62 0.36
N TYR A 61 -18.51 1.67 1.61
CA TYR A 61 -17.64 0.70 2.23
C TYR A 61 -18.23 0.26 3.57
N THR A 62 -18.01 -1.01 3.92
CA THR A 62 -18.49 -1.63 5.15
C THR A 62 -17.33 -2.32 5.84
N ALA A 63 -17.32 -2.32 7.17
CA ALA A 63 -16.44 -3.16 7.98
C ALA A 63 -16.98 -4.60 8.12
N ALA A 64 -18.08 -4.93 7.42
CA ALA A 64 -18.60 -6.28 7.39
C ALA A 64 -17.55 -7.21 6.75
N PRO A 65 -17.18 -8.31 7.42
CA PRO A 65 -16.22 -9.25 6.85
C PRO A 65 -16.81 -9.87 5.59
N LEU A 66 -16.06 -9.80 4.49
CA LEU A 66 -16.33 -10.63 3.33
C LEU A 66 -15.75 -12.03 3.58
N PRO A 67 -16.47 -13.11 3.23
CA PRO A 67 -15.93 -14.46 3.38
C PRO A 67 -14.68 -14.56 2.49
N THR A 68 -13.55 -14.92 3.10
CA THR A 68 -12.29 -15.16 2.39
C THR A 68 -11.52 -16.29 3.04
N VAL A 69 -10.61 -16.89 2.28
CA VAL A 69 -9.66 -17.90 2.76
C VAL A 69 -8.97 -17.42 4.04
N GLN A 70 -8.91 -18.30 5.03
CA GLN A 70 -8.25 -18.04 6.30
C GLN A 70 -6.90 -18.74 6.35
N ILE A 71 -5.89 -18.08 6.91
CA ILE A 71 -4.56 -18.66 7.16
C ILE A 71 -4.31 -18.91 8.65
N ASP A 72 -3.26 -19.66 8.97
CA ASP A 72 -2.81 -19.94 10.34
C ASP A 72 -1.60 -19.09 10.79
N GLY A 73 -1.38 -17.96 10.12
CA GLY A 73 -0.30 -17.02 10.39
C GLY A 73 -0.60 -15.62 9.88
N VAL A 74 0.42 -14.92 9.35
CA VAL A 74 0.33 -13.51 8.95
C VAL A 74 0.48 -13.38 7.44
N ALA A 75 -0.38 -12.61 6.80
CA ALA A 75 -0.18 -12.15 5.42
C ALA A 75 0.64 -10.86 5.44
N TRP A 76 1.76 -10.83 4.71
CA TRP A 76 2.65 -9.67 4.63
C TRP A 76 2.47 -8.89 3.33
N GLY A 77 2.04 -9.53 2.25
CA GLY A 77 1.82 -8.88 0.96
C GLY A 77 0.67 -9.53 0.19
N GLN A 78 -0.08 -8.70 -0.54
CA GLN A 78 -1.15 -9.14 -1.43
C GLN A 78 -1.04 -8.41 -2.76
N LEU A 79 -1.34 -9.11 -3.85
CA LEU A 79 -1.36 -8.54 -5.19
C LEU A 79 -2.58 -9.04 -5.96
N VAL A 80 -3.35 -8.12 -6.51
CA VAL A 80 -4.51 -8.43 -7.35
C VAL A 80 -4.07 -8.46 -8.82
N VAL A 81 -4.36 -9.57 -9.51
CA VAL A 81 -4.13 -9.74 -10.95
C VAL A 81 -5.42 -10.28 -11.58
N GLY A 82 -6.17 -9.39 -12.23
CA GLY A 82 -7.52 -9.74 -12.71
C GLY A 82 -8.43 -10.13 -11.54
N ASP A 83 -9.01 -11.33 -11.62
CA ASP A 83 -9.89 -11.90 -10.59
C ASP A 83 -9.14 -12.73 -9.54
N VAL A 84 -7.80 -12.77 -9.57
CA VAL A 84 -6.99 -13.55 -8.64
C VAL A 84 -6.25 -12.64 -7.66
N VAL A 85 -6.28 -12.99 -6.38
CA VAL A 85 -5.42 -12.38 -5.36
C VAL A 85 -4.34 -13.35 -4.95
N TYR A 86 -3.09 -12.97 -5.18
CA TYR A 86 -1.91 -13.66 -4.68
C TYR A 86 -1.54 -13.12 -3.31
N VAL A 87 -1.18 -14.00 -2.39
CA VAL A 87 -0.85 -13.66 -1.00
C VAL A 87 0.45 -14.31 -0.60
N VAL A 88 1.33 -13.54 0.02
CA VAL A 88 2.55 -14.03 0.68
C VAL A 88 2.57 -13.65 2.13
N GLY A 89 3.26 -14.44 2.94
CA GLY A 89 3.31 -14.18 4.37
C GLY A 89 4.16 -15.17 5.13
N GLU A 90 3.81 -15.38 6.38
CA GLU A 90 4.34 -16.41 7.25
C GLU A 90 3.18 -17.27 7.75
N PHE A 91 2.92 -18.38 7.08
CA PHE A 91 1.81 -19.32 7.35
C PHE A 91 2.10 -20.70 6.75
N HIS A 92 1.44 -21.73 7.28
CA HIS A 92 1.64 -23.12 6.90
C HIS A 92 0.38 -23.75 6.28
N ASN A 93 -0.80 -23.21 6.59
CA ASN A 93 -2.07 -23.77 6.16
C ASN A 93 -3.06 -22.66 5.80
N ALA A 94 -3.95 -23.00 4.86
CA ALA A 94 -5.14 -22.26 4.53
C ALA A 94 -6.40 -23.09 4.87
N ARG A 95 -7.53 -22.44 5.08
CA ARG A 95 -8.84 -23.10 5.26
C ARG A 95 -9.98 -22.22 4.75
N PRO A 96 -11.14 -22.80 4.40
CA PRO A 96 -12.29 -22.03 3.92
C PRO A 96 -12.77 -20.97 4.94
N ALA A 97 -13.50 -19.96 4.44
CA ALA A 97 -14.15 -18.97 5.29
C ALA A 97 -15.06 -19.64 6.33
N GLY A 98 -14.96 -19.22 7.59
CA GLY A 98 -15.76 -19.76 8.70
C GLY A 98 -15.33 -21.14 9.21
N ALA A 99 -14.41 -21.85 8.55
CA ALA A 99 -13.88 -23.12 9.07
C ALA A 99 -13.12 -22.91 10.40
N PRO A 100 -13.40 -23.72 11.45
CA PRO A 100 -12.67 -23.65 12.71
C PRO A 100 -11.18 -23.92 12.52
N LYS A 101 -10.34 -23.32 13.38
CA LYS A 101 -8.89 -23.60 13.42
C LYS A 101 -8.64 -25.11 13.58
N GLY A 102 -7.72 -25.69 12.80
CA GLY A 102 -7.42 -27.12 12.81
C GLY A 102 -8.38 -28.00 12.02
N GLN A 103 -9.35 -27.42 11.29
CA GLN A 103 -10.31 -28.16 10.47
C GLN A 103 -10.29 -27.68 9.03
N GLN A 104 -10.44 -28.61 8.07
CA GLN A 104 -10.44 -28.32 6.64
C GLN A 104 -9.19 -27.55 6.19
N GLU A 105 -8.06 -27.83 6.87
CA GLU A 105 -6.78 -27.21 6.55
C GLU A 105 -6.18 -27.84 5.30
N VAL A 106 -5.79 -26.98 4.37
CA VAL A 106 -5.03 -27.30 3.18
C VAL A 106 -3.63 -26.71 3.34
N PRO A 107 -2.56 -27.50 3.21
CA PRO A 107 -1.20 -26.98 3.33
C PRO A 107 -0.90 -25.85 2.33
N ARG A 108 -0.29 -24.77 2.82
CA ARG A 108 0.21 -23.63 2.04
C ARG A 108 1.46 -23.09 2.71
N SER A 109 2.62 -23.21 2.05
CA SER A 109 3.89 -22.80 2.63
C SER A 109 4.22 -21.36 2.26
N ASN A 110 3.71 -20.41 3.05
CA ASN A 110 4.00 -18.97 2.96
C ASN A 110 3.54 -18.24 1.68
N ILE A 111 2.83 -18.93 0.79
CA ILE A 111 2.23 -18.37 -0.42
C ILE A 111 0.92 -19.10 -0.76
N LEU A 112 -0.09 -18.35 -1.21
CA LEU A 112 -1.36 -18.89 -1.72
C LEU A 112 -2.00 -17.92 -2.73
N ALA A 113 -3.07 -18.37 -3.38
CA ALA A 113 -3.93 -17.51 -4.17
C ALA A 113 -5.41 -17.81 -3.89
N TYR A 114 -6.28 -16.82 -4.06
CA TYR A 114 -7.72 -16.97 -3.94
C TYR A 114 -8.48 -16.14 -4.98
N ASP A 115 -9.71 -16.52 -5.28
CA ASP A 115 -10.59 -15.78 -6.20
C ASP A 115 -11.12 -14.51 -5.52
N LEU A 116 -10.92 -13.35 -6.15
CA LEU A 116 -11.28 -12.04 -5.61
C LEU A 116 -12.78 -11.89 -5.36
N ASN A 117 -13.62 -12.55 -6.16
CA ASN A 117 -15.07 -12.40 -6.13
C ASN A 117 -15.73 -13.34 -5.11
N THR A 118 -15.16 -14.53 -4.90
CA THR A 118 -15.74 -15.55 -4.00
C THR A 118 -14.98 -15.70 -2.68
N GLY A 119 -13.72 -15.29 -2.63
CA GLY A 119 -12.82 -15.52 -1.50
C GLY A 119 -12.35 -16.98 -1.38
N GLU A 120 -12.65 -17.83 -2.37
CA GLU A 120 -12.29 -19.25 -2.36
C GLU A 120 -10.82 -19.47 -2.71
N LEU A 121 -10.19 -20.41 -2.02
CA LEU A 121 -8.79 -20.78 -2.29
C LEU A 121 -8.66 -21.36 -3.71
N ILE A 122 -7.66 -20.89 -4.44
CA ILE A 122 -7.25 -21.47 -5.72
C ILE A 122 -6.35 -22.68 -5.39
N GLU A 123 -6.92 -23.89 -5.52
CA GLU A 123 -6.29 -25.12 -5.01
C GLU A 123 -5.03 -25.54 -5.76
N ASP A 124 -5.00 -25.27 -7.06
CA ASP A 124 -3.95 -25.63 -8.01
C ASP A 124 -2.75 -24.67 -7.98
N PHE A 125 -2.90 -23.48 -7.41
CA PHE A 125 -1.79 -22.63 -7.04
C PHE A 125 -1.26 -23.02 -5.65
N ALA A 126 -0.27 -23.91 -5.63
CA ALA A 126 0.38 -24.40 -4.42
C ALA A 126 1.93 -24.40 -4.45
N PRO A 127 2.61 -23.31 -4.86
CA PRO A 127 4.05 -23.20 -4.62
C PRO A 127 4.40 -23.28 -3.14
N SER A 128 5.65 -23.65 -2.83
CA SER A 128 6.16 -23.75 -1.48
C SER A 128 7.40 -22.90 -1.28
N LEU A 129 7.31 -21.89 -0.42
CA LEU A 129 8.45 -21.11 0.06
C LEU A 129 8.86 -21.62 1.44
N ASN A 130 10.15 -21.93 1.64
CA ASN A 130 10.64 -22.45 2.93
C ASN A 130 10.85 -21.39 4.02
N GLY A 131 10.49 -20.14 3.74
CA GLY A 131 10.53 -19.01 4.66
C GLY A 131 9.52 -17.95 4.23
N ALA A 132 9.33 -16.94 5.08
CA ALA A 132 8.30 -15.94 4.86
C ALA A 132 8.45 -15.21 3.51
N GLY A 133 7.35 -15.07 2.78
CA GLY A 133 7.27 -14.11 1.68
C GLY A 133 6.91 -12.72 2.22
N ARG A 134 7.40 -11.67 1.56
CA ARG A 134 7.26 -10.27 2.00
C ARG A 134 6.57 -9.39 0.96
N SER A 135 6.88 -9.56 -0.32
CA SER A 135 6.33 -8.73 -1.39
C SER A 135 6.09 -9.51 -2.68
N LEU A 136 5.17 -8.98 -3.49
CA LEU A 136 4.69 -9.53 -4.75
C LEU A 136 4.62 -8.39 -5.77
N ALA A 137 5.07 -8.65 -6.99
CA ALA A 137 4.84 -7.76 -8.12
C ALA A 137 4.59 -8.58 -9.39
N VAL A 138 3.92 -8.01 -10.38
CA VAL A 138 3.60 -8.68 -11.65
C VAL A 138 4.25 -7.97 -12.82
N SER A 139 4.68 -8.73 -13.84
CA SER A 139 5.12 -8.18 -15.12
C SER A 139 4.00 -7.36 -15.78
N GLN A 140 4.41 -6.41 -16.64
CA GLN A 140 3.49 -5.52 -17.36
C GLN A 140 2.42 -6.27 -18.17
N ASP A 141 2.74 -7.45 -18.68
CA ASP A 141 1.81 -8.29 -19.44
C ASP A 141 0.92 -9.20 -18.57
N GLY A 142 1.06 -9.13 -17.24
CA GLY A 142 0.27 -9.89 -16.28
C GLY A 142 0.64 -11.37 -16.16
N LYS A 143 1.74 -11.81 -16.78
CA LYS A 143 2.05 -13.26 -16.90
C LYS A 143 3.10 -13.78 -15.93
N THR A 144 3.94 -12.91 -15.39
CA THR A 144 5.02 -13.31 -14.48
C THR A 144 4.79 -12.69 -13.11
N LEU A 145 4.58 -13.54 -12.10
CA LEU A 145 4.52 -13.15 -10.71
C LEU A 145 5.91 -13.22 -10.09
N TYR A 146 6.46 -12.08 -9.68
CA TYR A 146 7.68 -12.00 -8.88
C TYR A 146 7.34 -12.08 -7.40
N VAL A 147 8.13 -12.85 -6.66
CA VAL A 147 7.95 -13.03 -5.21
C VAL A 147 9.27 -12.77 -4.52
N ALA A 148 9.23 -12.01 -3.43
CA ALA A 148 10.41 -11.69 -2.63
C ALA A 148 10.16 -11.92 -1.13
N GLY A 149 11.23 -12.19 -0.37
CA GLY A 149 11.11 -12.38 1.08
C GLY A 149 12.36 -12.93 1.76
N GLU A 150 12.16 -13.96 2.59
CA GLU A 150 13.15 -14.54 3.52
C GLU A 150 13.50 -16.01 3.20
N PHE A 151 12.89 -16.60 2.18
CA PHE A 151 13.12 -17.99 1.74
C PHE A 151 14.46 -18.17 1.02
N ASP A 152 15.06 -19.36 1.10
CA ASP A 152 16.21 -19.77 0.27
C ASP A 152 15.91 -20.95 -0.67
N GLN A 153 14.70 -21.50 -0.59
CA GLN A 153 14.19 -22.54 -1.48
C GLN A 153 12.75 -22.28 -1.88
N VAL A 154 12.45 -22.62 -3.12
CA VAL A 154 11.11 -22.62 -3.72
C VAL A 154 10.87 -23.98 -4.37
N ASN A 155 9.81 -24.68 -3.96
CA ASN A 155 9.51 -26.04 -4.43
C ASN A 155 10.69 -27.03 -4.28
N GLY A 156 11.56 -26.82 -3.28
CA GLY A 156 12.78 -27.60 -3.05
C GLY A 156 13.97 -27.20 -3.93
N GLU A 157 13.79 -26.28 -4.88
CA GLU A 157 14.87 -25.69 -5.67
C GLU A 157 15.44 -24.46 -4.96
N ALA A 158 16.76 -24.31 -4.94
CA ALA A 158 17.39 -23.18 -4.27
C ALA A 158 17.08 -21.84 -5.00
N HIS A 159 16.47 -20.90 -4.30
CA HIS A 159 16.13 -19.56 -4.77
C HIS A 159 16.31 -18.59 -3.60
N SER A 160 17.35 -17.77 -3.64
CA SER A 160 17.72 -16.94 -2.49
C SER A 160 16.95 -15.63 -2.48
N ARG A 161 15.86 -15.60 -1.69
CA ARG A 161 15.05 -14.43 -1.31
C ARG A 161 14.18 -13.84 -2.43
N MET A 162 14.28 -14.37 -3.65
CA MET A 162 13.45 -13.95 -4.77
C MET A 162 13.25 -15.11 -5.76
N ALA A 163 12.06 -15.18 -6.35
CA ALA A 163 11.67 -16.14 -7.38
C ALA A 163 10.63 -15.52 -8.33
N ALA A 164 10.39 -16.16 -9.46
CA ALA A 164 9.35 -15.77 -10.40
C ALA A 164 8.52 -16.98 -10.85
N PHE A 165 7.23 -16.77 -11.09
CA PHE A 165 6.30 -17.80 -11.53
C PHE A 165 5.56 -17.36 -12.79
N ASP A 166 5.42 -18.25 -13.76
CA ASP A 166 4.49 -18.09 -14.87
C ASP A 166 3.07 -18.38 -14.38
N ILE A 167 2.23 -17.35 -14.41
CA ILE A 167 0.82 -17.39 -14.01
C ILE A 167 -0.14 -17.32 -15.20
N SER A 168 0.35 -17.41 -16.44
CA SER A 168 -0.47 -17.32 -17.65
C SER A 168 -1.53 -18.43 -17.77
N GLN A 169 -1.33 -19.56 -17.08
CA GLN A 169 -2.26 -20.69 -17.00
C GLN A 169 -2.86 -20.87 -15.58
N GLY A 170 -2.73 -19.88 -14.69
CA GLY A 170 -3.30 -19.91 -13.33
C GLY A 170 -2.53 -20.73 -12.28
N HIS A 171 -1.83 -21.80 -12.66
CA HIS A 171 -1.17 -22.72 -11.72
C HIS A 171 0.10 -22.19 -11.02
N GLY A 172 0.74 -21.14 -11.55
CA GLY A 172 1.99 -20.59 -10.97
C GLY A 172 3.18 -21.54 -11.13
N THR A 173 3.67 -21.71 -12.36
CA THR A 173 4.84 -22.57 -12.64
C THR A 173 6.13 -21.83 -12.34
N LEU A 174 7.03 -22.41 -11.53
CA LEU A 174 8.32 -21.79 -11.20
C LEU A 174 9.16 -21.56 -12.46
N ILE A 175 9.63 -20.33 -12.66
CA ILE A 175 10.61 -19.98 -13.69
C ILE A 175 12.01 -20.21 -13.11
N SER A 176 12.50 -21.45 -13.14
CA SER A 176 13.77 -21.84 -12.49
C SER A 176 15.00 -21.07 -12.99
N SER A 177 14.94 -20.47 -14.18
CA SER A 177 16.02 -19.62 -14.73
C SER A 177 16.10 -18.23 -14.08
N PHE A 178 15.01 -17.72 -13.52
CA PHE A 178 14.99 -16.45 -12.80
C PHE A 178 15.49 -16.67 -11.37
N ARG A 179 16.80 -16.50 -11.17
CA ARG A 179 17.46 -16.91 -9.93
C ARG A 179 18.50 -15.89 -9.43
N PRO A 180 18.10 -14.63 -9.17
CA PRO A 180 18.97 -13.69 -8.48
C PRO A 180 19.27 -14.18 -7.06
N LYS A 181 20.46 -13.84 -6.56
CA LYS A 181 20.95 -14.28 -5.24
C LYS A 181 21.18 -13.09 -4.34
N PHE A 182 20.30 -12.91 -3.35
CA PHE A 182 20.47 -11.93 -2.27
C PHE A 182 21.06 -12.59 -1.04
N ASN A 183 21.92 -11.88 -0.30
CA ASN A 183 22.55 -12.42 0.90
C ASN A 183 21.69 -12.30 2.18
N THR A 184 20.63 -11.49 2.15
CA THR A 184 19.65 -11.38 3.23
C THR A 184 18.32 -10.87 2.67
N VAL A 185 17.38 -10.56 3.54
CA VAL A 185 15.98 -10.26 3.26
C VAL A 185 15.79 -9.20 2.19
N VAL A 186 14.93 -9.53 1.23
CA VAL A 186 14.27 -8.57 0.34
C VAL A 186 12.92 -8.24 0.97
N LYS A 187 12.65 -6.95 1.17
CA LYS A 187 11.41 -6.49 1.81
C LYS A 187 10.36 -6.15 0.78
N ASP A 188 10.77 -5.51 -0.31
CA ASP A 188 9.83 -5.02 -1.30
C ASP A 188 10.40 -5.00 -2.72
N ILE A 189 9.50 -5.11 -3.70
CA ILE A 189 9.81 -5.14 -5.13
C ILE A 189 8.78 -4.37 -5.94
N ALA A 190 9.25 -3.66 -6.98
CA ALA A 190 8.38 -3.01 -7.95
C ALA A 190 8.87 -3.28 -9.37
N VAL A 191 7.94 -3.37 -10.33
CA VAL A 191 8.23 -3.74 -11.72
C VAL A 191 7.84 -2.60 -12.64
N ALA A 192 8.73 -2.24 -13.57
CA ALA A 192 8.45 -1.30 -14.64
C ALA A 192 9.17 -1.71 -15.92
N GLY A 193 8.39 -2.00 -16.97
CA GLY A 193 8.93 -2.52 -18.23
C GLY A 193 9.74 -3.81 -18.04
N ASP A 194 11.00 -3.81 -18.46
CA ASP A 194 11.94 -4.95 -18.33
C ASP A 194 12.81 -4.86 -17.06
N THR A 195 12.40 -4.07 -16.05
CA THR A 195 13.18 -3.88 -14.82
C THR A 195 12.37 -4.24 -13.58
N VAL A 196 13.00 -4.97 -12.65
CA VAL A 196 12.52 -5.17 -11.28
C VAL A 196 13.42 -4.40 -10.33
N TYR A 197 12.86 -3.40 -9.65
CA TYR A 197 13.52 -2.67 -8.59
C TYR A 197 13.31 -3.39 -7.27
N VAL A 198 14.35 -3.43 -6.44
CA VAL A 198 14.38 -4.27 -5.25
C VAL A 198 14.89 -3.49 -4.05
N GLY A 199 14.10 -3.49 -2.97
CA GLY A 199 14.41 -2.88 -1.68
C GLY A 199 14.51 -3.92 -0.55
N GLY A 200 15.44 -3.73 0.38
CA GLY A 200 15.49 -4.60 1.56
C GLY A 200 16.65 -4.30 2.49
N PHE A 201 17.24 -5.35 3.07
CA PHE A 201 18.38 -5.24 4.00
C PHE A 201 19.69 -5.81 3.43
N PHE A 202 19.70 -6.20 2.16
CA PHE A 202 20.83 -6.85 1.50
C PHE A 202 22.03 -5.94 1.32
N THR A 203 23.21 -6.56 1.23
CA THR A 203 24.47 -5.87 0.94
C THR A 203 25.19 -6.46 -0.27
N LYS A 204 24.65 -7.55 -0.83
CA LYS A 204 25.12 -8.17 -2.07
C LYS A 204 23.95 -8.74 -2.88
N VAL A 205 24.10 -8.66 -4.20
CA VAL A 205 23.24 -9.31 -5.19
C VAL A 205 24.13 -9.98 -6.22
N ASN A 206 23.90 -11.27 -6.49
CA ASN A 206 24.74 -12.08 -7.40
C ASN A 206 26.24 -11.94 -7.08
N ASP A 207 26.56 -11.97 -5.78
CA ASP A 207 27.90 -11.79 -5.21
C ASP A 207 28.57 -10.42 -5.47
N GLN A 208 27.89 -9.48 -6.13
CA GLN A 208 28.32 -8.09 -6.32
C GLN A 208 27.78 -7.18 -5.21
N LYS A 209 28.54 -6.12 -4.86
CA LYS A 209 28.13 -5.16 -3.83
C LYS A 209 26.96 -4.31 -4.32
N ARG A 210 25.82 -4.43 -3.64
CA ARG A 210 24.60 -3.63 -3.80
C ARG A 210 23.96 -3.46 -2.43
N VAL A 211 23.78 -2.22 -2.00
CA VAL A 211 23.52 -1.90 -0.60
C VAL A 211 22.07 -1.45 -0.45
N ARG A 212 21.22 -2.39 -0.04
CA ARG A 212 19.76 -2.29 0.18
C ARG A 212 18.88 -1.95 -1.02
N LEU A 213 19.48 -1.52 -2.13
CA LEU A 213 18.80 -1.20 -3.38
C LEU A 213 19.51 -1.88 -4.56
N ALA A 214 18.72 -2.39 -5.51
CA ALA A 214 19.18 -2.97 -6.76
C ALA A 214 18.09 -2.88 -7.83
N ALA A 215 18.51 -3.00 -9.10
CA ALA A 215 17.59 -3.22 -10.20
C ALA A 215 18.04 -4.47 -10.97
N LEU A 216 17.08 -5.29 -11.38
CA LEU A 216 17.31 -6.55 -12.10
C LEU A 216 16.59 -6.52 -13.45
N LYS A 217 17.14 -7.22 -14.43
CA LYS A 217 16.43 -7.51 -15.68
C LYS A 217 15.26 -8.43 -15.38
N ALA A 218 14.04 -8.03 -15.74
CA ALA A 218 12.81 -8.75 -15.41
C ALA A 218 12.76 -10.16 -15.99
N SER A 219 13.34 -10.37 -17.19
CA SER A 219 13.34 -11.67 -17.85
C SER A 219 14.35 -12.68 -17.31
N THR A 220 15.44 -12.24 -16.67
CA THR A 220 16.57 -13.13 -16.29
C THR A 220 17.01 -13.04 -14.84
N GLY A 221 16.66 -11.97 -14.11
CA GLY A 221 17.20 -11.70 -12.78
C GLY A 221 18.66 -11.23 -12.81
N GLU A 222 19.17 -10.85 -13.99
CA GLU A 222 20.51 -10.27 -14.13
C GLU A 222 20.58 -8.90 -13.44
N LEU A 223 21.67 -8.64 -12.72
CA LEU A 223 21.87 -7.36 -12.04
C LEU A 223 22.19 -6.26 -13.05
N LEU A 224 21.39 -5.18 -13.04
CA LEU A 224 21.57 -4.04 -13.92
C LEU A 224 22.59 -3.03 -13.37
N ASN A 225 23.12 -2.19 -14.26
CA ASN A 225 23.98 -1.06 -13.90
C ASN A 225 23.17 0.16 -13.43
N TRP A 226 22.26 -0.07 -12.49
CA TRP A 226 21.53 0.95 -11.75
C TRP A 226 22.09 0.98 -10.32
N THR A 227 22.51 2.16 -9.85
CA THR A 227 23.26 2.26 -8.59
C THR A 227 22.64 3.27 -7.65
N ALA A 228 22.08 2.75 -6.56
CA ALA A 228 21.73 3.53 -5.38
C ALA A 228 22.13 2.75 -4.12
N SER A 229 22.35 3.44 -3.01
CA SER A 229 22.65 2.83 -1.72
C SER A 229 21.96 3.56 -0.58
N ALA A 230 21.22 2.83 0.24
CA ALA A 230 20.67 3.33 1.50
C ALA A 230 21.59 2.93 2.67
N GLU A 231 21.86 3.83 3.61
CA GLU A 231 22.80 3.64 4.72
C GLU A 231 22.21 4.16 6.05
N GLY A 232 22.78 3.73 7.16
CA GLY A 232 22.35 4.10 8.51
C GLY A 232 22.32 2.93 9.51
N PRO A 233 21.95 3.18 10.78
CA PRO A 233 22.04 2.17 11.84
C PRO A 233 21.13 0.93 11.65
N ASN A 234 19.92 1.10 11.08
CA ASN A 234 19.01 0.01 10.70
C ASN A 234 18.89 -0.09 9.16
N ALA A 235 18.71 1.05 8.48
CA ALA A 235 18.81 1.18 7.01
C ALA A 235 18.05 0.15 6.15
N GLN A 236 16.93 -0.37 6.64
CA GLN A 236 16.05 -1.20 5.83
C GLN A 236 15.29 -0.30 4.86
N VAL A 237 15.16 -0.74 3.61
CA VAL A 237 14.19 -0.18 2.66
C VAL A 237 12.94 -1.05 2.78
N TYR A 238 11.86 -0.46 3.29
CA TYR A 238 10.59 -1.16 3.54
C TYR A 238 9.65 -1.10 2.35
N ALA A 239 9.69 -0.01 1.58
CA ALA A 239 8.83 0.21 0.43
C ALA A 239 9.62 0.75 -0.76
N ILE A 240 9.29 0.27 -1.96
CA ILE A 240 9.82 0.75 -3.24
C ILE A 240 8.70 0.77 -4.27
N GLU A 241 8.50 1.92 -4.92
CA GLU A 241 7.47 2.07 -5.94
C GLU A 241 8.01 2.83 -7.16
N VAL A 242 7.42 2.60 -8.33
CA VAL A 242 7.82 3.25 -9.59
C VAL A 242 6.71 4.18 -10.07
N SER A 243 7.09 5.35 -10.60
CA SER A 243 6.12 6.26 -11.21
C SER A 243 5.42 5.64 -12.42
N PRO A 244 4.15 5.98 -12.71
CA PRO A 244 3.41 5.42 -13.85
C PRO A 244 4.08 5.64 -15.22
N ASP A 245 4.89 6.69 -15.36
CA ASP A 245 5.69 6.97 -16.56
C ASP A 245 7.04 6.21 -16.61
N HIS A 246 7.30 5.39 -15.59
CA HIS A 246 8.52 4.59 -15.39
C HIS A 246 9.82 5.40 -15.31
N SER A 247 9.73 6.71 -15.05
CA SER A 247 10.91 7.60 -15.02
C SER A 247 11.54 7.75 -13.63
N LYS A 248 10.79 7.47 -12.55
CA LYS A 248 11.22 7.68 -11.17
C LYS A 248 10.91 6.47 -10.30
N VAL A 249 11.77 6.26 -9.30
CA VAL A 249 11.60 5.28 -8.24
C VAL A 249 11.56 6.02 -6.91
N VAL A 250 10.51 5.82 -6.13
CA VAL A 250 10.41 6.35 -4.77
C VAL A 250 10.68 5.22 -3.79
N ILE A 251 11.45 5.51 -2.75
CA ILE A 251 11.80 4.54 -1.70
C ILE A 251 11.46 5.09 -0.32
N GLY A 252 11.05 4.19 0.57
CA GLY A 252 10.75 4.45 1.97
C GLY A 252 11.45 3.43 2.86
N GLY A 253 11.91 3.87 4.03
CA GLY A 253 12.55 2.98 4.97
C GLY A 253 13.06 3.66 6.23
N SER A 254 13.97 2.97 6.90
CA SER A 254 14.58 3.40 8.16
C SER A 254 16.02 3.90 7.98
N PHE A 255 16.42 4.20 6.75
CA PHE A 255 17.76 4.66 6.39
C PHE A 255 17.94 6.16 6.68
N SER A 256 19.15 6.55 7.08
CA SER A 256 19.47 7.95 7.41
C SER A 256 20.15 8.68 6.26
N SER A 257 20.57 7.97 5.21
CA SER A 257 21.10 8.57 3.99
C SER A 257 20.91 7.69 2.78
N VAL A 258 20.84 8.32 1.60
CA VAL A 258 20.87 7.68 0.29
C VAL A 258 22.00 8.31 -0.51
N ASN A 259 22.81 7.49 -1.17
CA ASN A 259 23.97 7.93 -1.97
C ASN A 259 24.89 8.94 -1.24
N GLY A 260 24.98 8.83 0.10
CA GLY A 260 25.78 9.72 0.94
C GLY A 260 25.10 11.04 1.36
N SER A 261 23.89 11.34 0.91
CA SER A 261 23.11 12.51 1.34
C SER A 261 21.97 12.14 2.28
N SER A 262 21.68 13.02 3.23
CA SER A 262 20.45 13.02 4.04
C SER A 262 19.51 14.18 3.67
N GLN A 263 19.87 14.96 2.65
CA GLN A 263 19.15 16.12 2.12
C GLN A 263 19.17 16.10 0.58
N PRO A 264 18.18 15.48 -0.09
CA PRO A 264 17.24 14.51 0.47
C PRO A 264 17.94 13.16 0.79
N GLY A 265 17.20 12.21 1.36
CA GLY A 265 17.68 10.84 1.61
C GLY A 265 17.50 10.34 3.04
N TYR A 266 16.73 11.03 3.88
CA TYR A 266 16.48 10.61 5.26
C TYR A 266 15.09 9.97 5.39
N GLY A 267 15.04 8.65 5.50
CA GLY A 267 13.81 7.86 5.57
C GLY A 267 13.12 7.65 4.22
N MET A 268 13.27 8.59 3.29
CA MET A 268 12.76 8.49 1.93
C MET A 268 13.70 9.14 0.90
N ALA A 269 13.58 8.72 -0.36
CA ALA A 269 14.23 9.37 -1.49
C ALA A 269 13.44 9.15 -2.79
N LEU A 270 13.63 10.07 -3.73
CA LEU A 270 13.18 9.95 -5.11
C LEU A 270 14.41 9.75 -6.00
N LEU A 271 14.39 8.75 -6.86
CA LEU A 271 15.52 8.30 -7.66
C LEU A 271 15.15 8.28 -9.15
N SER A 272 16.13 8.53 -10.02
CA SER A 272 16.01 8.25 -11.44
C SER A 272 15.85 6.74 -11.67
N ALA A 273 14.81 6.33 -12.39
CA ALA A 273 14.57 4.93 -12.70
C ALA A 273 15.67 4.34 -13.60
N SER A 274 16.34 5.14 -14.42
CA SER A 274 17.39 4.68 -15.33
C SER A 274 18.79 4.62 -14.69
N THR A 275 19.08 5.47 -13.70
CA THR A 275 20.45 5.60 -13.15
C THR A 275 20.57 5.29 -11.65
N GLY A 276 19.52 5.55 -10.87
CA GLY A 276 19.56 5.48 -9.40
C GLY A 276 20.10 6.75 -8.75
N GLU A 277 20.32 7.80 -9.54
CA GLU A 277 20.68 9.12 -9.04
C GLU A 277 19.52 9.72 -8.25
N MET A 278 19.84 10.43 -7.16
CA MET A 278 18.83 11.13 -6.37
C MET A 278 18.29 12.33 -7.14
N LEU A 279 16.98 12.45 -7.14
CA LEU A 279 16.23 13.58 -7.69
C LEU A 279 15.86 14.55 -6.55
N PRO A 280 15.55 15.83 -6.87
CA PRO A 280 14.99 16.75 -5.90
C PRO A 280 13.73 16.17 -5.24
N MET A 281 13.61 16.37 -3.92
CA MET A 281 12.47 15.88 -3.14
C MET A 281 12.18 16.82 -1.97
N PRO A 282 11.64 18.04 -2.22
CA PRO A 282 11.40 19.05 -1.18
C PRO A 282 10.61 18.56 0.05
N VAL A 283 9.72 17.57 -0.11
CA VAL A 283 9.00 16.95 1.01
C VAL A 283 9.93 16.38 2.09
N ASN A 284 11.14 15.94 1.75
CA ASN A 284 12.11 15.41 2.71
C ASN A 284 12.83 16.49 3.56
N ASP A 285 12.58 17.78 3.27
CA ASP A 285 12.93 18.88 4.17
C ASP A 285 11.92 19.00 5.33
N THR A 286 10.68 18.55 5.11
CA THR A 286 9.58 18.61 6.08
C THR A 286 9.39 17.29 6.80
N VAL A 287 9.32 16.18 6.08
CA VAL A 287 9.10 14.84 6.64
C VAL A 287 10.44 14.12 6.74
N ARG A 288 10.87 13.87 7.98
CA ARG A 288 12.15 13.27 8.33
C ARG A 288 11.91 12.23 9.42
N THR A 289 11.80 10.97 9.00
CA THR A 289 11.52 9.83 9.88
C THR A 289 12.40 8.65 9.47
N ALA A 290 13.40 8.33 10.29
CA ALA A 290 14.27 7.17 10.09
C ALA A 290 14.92 6.73 11.41
N GLY A 291 15.78 5.71 11.37
CA GLY A 291 16.56 5.27 12.52
C GLY A 291 16.25 3.83 12.93
N GLN A 292 16.56 3.48 14.18
CA GLN A 292 16.31 2.11 14.70
C GLN A 292 14.85 1.89 15.09
N HIS A 293 14.14 2.97 15.37
CA HIS A 293 12.81 2.93 16.00
C HIS A 293 11.79 3.80 15.26
N ALA A 294 12.07 4.14 14.01
CA ALA A 294 11.21 4.94 13.15
C ALA A 294 11.52 4.66 11.67
N ALA A 295 10.50 4.77 10.82
CA ALA A 295 10.66 4.65 9.38
C ALA A 295 9.52 5.31 8.61
N ILE A 296 9.78 5.62 7.34
CA ILE A 296 8.72 5.62 6.33
C ILE A 296 8.45 4.15 5.98
N PHE A 297 7.26 3.66 6.31
CA PHE A 297 6.99 2.22 6.33
C PHE A 297 6.41 1.70 5.03
N ASP A 298 5.37 2.36 4.54
CA ASP A 298 4.67 1.98 3.30
C ASP A 298 4.60 3.17 2.34
N ILE A 299 4.61 2.87 1.04
CA ILE A 299 4.46 3.85 -0.03
C ILE A 299 3.47 3.30 -1.04
N ALA A 300 2.57 4.17 -1.50
CA ALA A 300 1.73 3.90 -2.65
C ALA A 300 1.83 5.04 -3.66
N VAL A 301 1.47 4.78 -4.91
CA VAL A 301 1.62 5.74 -6.01
C VAL A 301 0.35 5.86 -6.85
N ASP A 302 0.20 7.02 -7.49
CA ASP A 302 -0.78 7.26 -8.56
C ASP A 302 -0.19 8.19 -9.64
N ASP A 303 -1.02 8.54 -10.64
CA ASP A 303 -0.62 9.44 -11.72
C ASP A 303 -0.19 10.84 -11.23
N ALA A 304 -0.64 11.25 -10.04
CA ALA A 304 -0.40 12.59 -9.50
C ALA A 304 0.81 12.64 -8.54
N GLY A 305 1.25 11.51 -7.98
CA GLY A 305 2.40 11.47 -7.09
C GLY A 305 2.47 10.22 -6.24
N PHE A 306 3.02 10.37 -5.04
CA PHE A 306 3.23 9.29 -4.09
C PHE A 306 2.71 9.65 -2.70
N TYR A 307 2.37 8.61 -1.96
CA TYR A 307 1.84 8.66 -0.61
C TYR A 307 2.76 7.88 0.30
N GLY A 308 2.94 8.32 1.54
CA GLY A 308 3.78 7.61 2.50
C GLY A 308 3.14 7.53 3.87
N THR A 309 3.48 6.47 4.60
CA THR A 309 3.12 6.28 6.01
C THR A 309 4.36 6.25 6.88
N ALA A 310 4.21 6.63 8.14
CA ALA A 310 5.31 6.70 9.07
C ALA A 310 4.92 6.17 10.46
N TYR A 311 5.89 5.55 11.12
CA TYR A 311 5.84 5.17 12.53
C TYR A 311 7.07 5.75 13.25
N SER A 312 6.94 6.02 14.54
CA SER A 312 8.05 6.52 15.36
C SER A 312 7.84 6.26 16.84
N SER A 313 8.78 5.54 17.46
CA SER A 313 8.82 5.38 18.92
C SER A 313 10.00 6.13 19.57
N VAL A 314 10.59 7.11 18.86
CA VAL A 314 11.84 7.79 19.27
C VAL A 314 11.58 8.92 20.28
N GLY A 315 10.38 9.51 20.30
CA GLY A 315 10.04 10.62 21.19
C GLY A 315 10.85 11.90 20.98
N ARG A 316 11.67 11.97 19.92
CA ARG A 316 12.53 13.10 19.55
C ARG A 316 12.30 13.52 18.10
N LEU A 317 11.91 14.77 17.91
CA LEU A 317 11.56 15.33 16.59
C LEU A 317 12.77 15.56 15.67
N ASP A 318 13.99 15.57 16.18
CA ASP A 318 15.21 15.73 15.37
C ASP A 318 15.64 14.42 14.68
N GLU A 319 15.13 13.27 15.14
CA GLU A 319 15.34 11.95 14.53
C GLU A 319 14.12 11.47 13.76
N ALA A 320 12.91 11.65 14.30
CA ALA A 320 11.69 11.24 13.64
C ALA A 320 10.53 12.18 13.96
N ASN A 321 10.00 12.86 12.93
CA ASN A 321 9.05 13.95 13.10
C ASN A 321 7.64 13.67 12.57
N LEU A 322 7.37 12.47 12.06
CA LEU A 322 6.05 12.06 11.60
C LEU A 322 5.66 10.69 12.15
N GLU A 323 4.47 10.64 12.72
CA GLU A 323 3.63 9.45 12.90
C GLU A 323 2.29 9.78 12.21
N GLY A 324 1.95 9.07 11.13
CA GLY A 324 0.83 9.42 10.27
C GLY A 324 1.12 9.19 8.79
N SER A 325 0.48 9.98 7.94
CA SER A 325 0.58 9.85 6.48
C SER A 325 0.79 11.19 5.76
N PHE A 326 1.25 11.13 4.51
CA PHE A 326 1.40 12.32 3.66
C PHE A 326 1.21 11.99 2.17
N LYS A 327 1.04 13.03 1.35
CA LYS A 327 1.13 12.96 -0.11
C LYS A 327 2.13 13.99 -0.62
N ALA A 328 2.91 13.60 -1.61
CA ALA A 328 3.71 14.50 -2.44
C ALA A 328 3.43 14.28 -3.94
N ASP A 329 3.71 15.29 -4.77
CA ASP A 329 3.69 15.15 -6.23
C ASP A 329 5.00 14.52 -6.77
N TRP A 330 5.06 14.27 -8.08
CA TRP A 330 6.24 13.68 -8.74
C TRP A 330 7.45 14.62 -8.86
N GLU A 331 7.27 15.91 -8.56
CA GLU A 331 8.35 16.89 -8.34
C GLU A 331 8.85 16.89 -6.88
N GLY A 332 8.21 16.09 -6.02
CA GLY A 332 8.54 15.91 -4.61
C GLY A 332 8.02 17.02 -3.70
N ASN A 333 7.08 17.86 -4.15
CA ASN A 333 6.46 18.87 -3.29
C ASN A 333 5.41 18.22 -2.40
N LEU A 334 5.39 18.59 -1.12
CA LEU A 334 4.35 18.16 -0.19
C LEU A 334 2.99 18.75 -0.58
N ILE A 335 1.98 17.89 -0.76
CA ILE A 335 0.60 18.29 -1.09
C ILE A 335 -0.26 18.37 0.17
N TRP A 336 -0.18 17.36 1.03
CA TRP A 336 -0.83 17.35 2.33
C TRP A 336 -0.06 16.43 3.28
N LEU A 337 -0.22 16.70 4.57
CA LEU A 337 0.34 15.91 5.67
C LEU A 337 -0.75 15.73 6.72
N GLU A 338 -0.87 14.50 7.21
CA GLU A 338 -1.81 14.07 8.22
C GLU A 338 -1.00 13.47 9.38
N PRO A 339 -0.87 14.18 10.51
CA PRO A 339 -0.13 13.70 11.66
C PRO A 339 -1.10 13.29 12.78
N CYS A 340 -1.75 12.14 12.64
CA CYS A 340 -2.62 11.57 13.68
C CYS A 340 -1.87 10.97 14.89
N HIS A 341 -0.59 11.31 15.05
CA HIS A 341 0.24 11.02 16.23
C HIS A 341 0.19 9.56 16.68
N GLY A 342 0.30 8.64 15.71
CA GLY A 342 0.44 7.22 15.99
C GLY A 342 0.86 6.44 14.75
N ASP A 343 1.38 5.25 14.99
CA ASP A 343 2.03 4.46 13.95
C ASP A 343 1.08 4.13 12.80
N THR A 344 1.47 4.51 11.58
CA THR A 344 0.72 4.16 10.37
C THR A 344 1.56 3.22 9.52
N TYR A 345 0.97 2.09 9.13
CA TYR A 345 1.67 0.96 8.54
C TYR A 345 1.21 0.59 7.12
N GLY A 346 0.09 1.13 6.64
CA GLY A 346 -0.42 0.82 5.31
C GLY A 346 -1.17 1.98 4.70
N ILE A 347 -1.05 2.14 3.39
CA ILE A 347 -1.74 3.18 2.63
C ILE A 347 -2.23 2.68 1.27
N ALA A 348 -3.48 2.98 0.93
CA ALA A 348 -4.09 2.61 -0.34
C ALA A 348 -4.86 3.79 -0.93
N PRO A 349 -4.30 4.49 -1.93
CA PRO A 349 -4.99 5.57 -2.62
C PRO A 349 -5.98 5.03 -3.66
N THR A 350 -7.08 5.75 -3.80
CA THR A 350 -8.05 5.65 -4.90
C THR A 350 -8.20 7.02 -5.55
N LYS A 351 -9.00 7.13 -6.61
CA LYS A 351 -9.26 8.41 -7.28
C LYS A 351 -9.84 9.49 -6.36
N GLU A 352 -10.57 9.11 -5.31
CA GLU A 352 -11.29 10.06 -4.44
C GLU A 352 -10.90 9.99 -2.96
N MET A 353 -10.34 8.86 -2.53
CA MET A 353 -10.09 8.56 -1.12
C MET A 353 -8.70 7.94 -0.94
N VAL A 354 -8.07 8.20 0.19
CA VAL A 354 -6.86 7.50 0.64
C VAL A 354 -7.22 6.75 1.91
N TYR A 355 -7.00 5.43 1.91
CA TYR A 355 -7.19 4.58 3.08
C TYR A 355 -5.87 4.42 3.80
N THR A 356 -5.87 4.59 5.12
CA THR A 356 -4.71 4.29 5.96
C THR A 356 -5.07 3.26 7.01
N VAL A 357 -4.08 2.43 7.38
CA VAL A 357 -4.18 1.46 8.46
C VAL A 357 -3.07 1.74 9.47
N GLY A 358 -3.46 1.90 10.73
CA GLY A 358 -2.54 2.27 11.78
C GLY A 358 -3.16 2.27 13.17
N HIS A 359 -2.38 2.77 14.12
CA HIS A 359 -2.76 2.98 15.50
C HIS A 359 -2.68 4.48 15.83
N ALA A 360 -3.62 5.25 15.31
CA ALA A 360 -3.68 6.70 15.53
C ALA A 360 -4.03 7.02 17.00
N HIS A 361 -3.29 7.94 17.63
CA HIS A 361 -3.59 8.39 18.99
C HIS A 361 -4.37 9.71 19.02
N SER A 362 -4.03 10.69 18.16
CA SER A 362 -4.71 11.99 18.11
C SER A 362 -4.65 12.62 16.73
N CYS A 363 -5.81 12.92 16.17
CA CYS A 363 -5.98 13.58 14.88
C CYS A 363 -6.40 15.05 15.00
N GLU A 364 -6.18 15.69 16.15
CA GLU A 364 -6.68 17.06 16.42
C GLU A 364 -6.10 18.09 15.45
N THR A 365 -4.88 17.86 14.98
CA THR A 365 -4.17 18.67 13.99
C THR A 365 -4.90 18.76 12.65
N ILE A 366 -5.81 17.81 12.36
CA ILE A 366 -6.67 17.80 11.18
C ILE A 366 -8.16 17.85 11.52
N TYR A 367 -8.49 18.39 12.71
CA TYR A 367 -9.87 18.50 13.23
C TYR A 367 -10.56 17.13 13.41
N GLY A 368 -9.76 16.07 13.63
CA GLY A 368 -10.22 14.72 13.94
C GLY A 368 -10.43 14.49 15.44
N PHE A 369 -10.35 13.22 15.85
CA PHE A 369 -10.56 12.84 17.24
C PHE A 369 -9.39 13.22 18.15
N PRO A 370 -9.65 13.57 19.43
CA PRO A 370 -8.61 13.94 20.38
C PRO A 370 -7.84 12.76 20.93
N ASN A 371 -6.68 13.05 21.52
CA ASN A 371 -6.02 12.06 22.36
C ASN A 371 -6.95 11.68 23.50
N MET A 372 -7.45 10.45 23.50
CA MET A 372 -8.32 10.00 24.58
C MET A 372 -7.48 9.87 25.85
N THR A 373 -7.83 10.61 26.91
CA THR A 373 -7.25 10.39 28.23
C THR A 373 -7.41 8.93 28.59
N GLU A 374 -6.29 8.22 28.87
CA GLU A 374 -6.29 6.82 29.30
C GLU A 374 -7.38 6.61 30.36
N VAL A 375 -8.49 5.99 29.97
CA VAL A 375 -9.43 5.46 30.94
C VAL A 375 -8.70 4.27 31.54
N ARG A 376 -8.14 4.47 32.74
CA ARG A 376 -7.65 3.37 33.58
C ARG A 376 -8.74 2.29 33.62
N LYS A 377 -8.29 1.04 33.54
CA LYS A 377 -9.08 -0.21 33.48
C LYS A 377 -10.09 -0.44 34.62
N ASP A 378 -10.38 0.55 35.48
CA ASP A 378 -11.31 0.45 36.61
C ASP A 378 -12.61 1.24 36.43
N GLY A 379 -12.79 2.02 35.36
CA GLY A 379 -14.06 2.67 35.03
C GLY A 379 -14.94 1.83 34.11
N THR A 380 -16.21 1.64 34.46
CA THR A 380 -17.23 1.04 33.58
C THR A 380 -17.34 1.82 32.26
N HIS A 381 -16.71 1.30 31.21
CA HIS A 381 -17.01 1.71 29.84
C HIS A 381 -18.49 1.39 29.53
N PRO A 382 -19.20 2.19 28.70
CA PRO A 382 -20.54 1.86 28.22
C PRO A 382 -20.60 0.62 27.30
N CYS A 383 -19.52 -0.16 27.18
CA CYS A 383 -19.48 -1.38 26.40
C CYS A 383 -19.23 -2.56 27.35
N THR A 384 -20.27 -3.37 27.52
CA THR A 384 -20.47 -4.45 28.50
C THR A 384 -19.41 -5.56 28.47
N ARG A 385 -18.85 -5.83 29.67
CA ARG A 385 -18.36 -7.10 30.28
C ARG A 385 -17.86 -8.24 29.39
N GLY A 386 -16.57 -8.54 29.52
CA GLY A 386 -15.96 -9.86 29.33
C GLY A 386 -14.49 -9.87 29.84
N PRO A 387 -13.98 -10.93 30.50
CA PRO A 387 -12.67 -10.90 31.16
C PRO A 387 -11.50 -11.02 30.18
N TRP A 388 -10.48 -10.19 30.36
CA TRP A 388 -9.20 -10.24 29.64
C TRP A 388 -8.28 -11.34 30.19
N PRO A 389 -7.63 -12.19 29.38
CA PRO A 389 -6.50 -13.00 29.83
C PRO A 389 -5.16 -12.27 29.69
N SER A 390 -4.23 -12.60 30.58
CA SER A 390 -2.83 -12.14 30.68
C SER A 390 -1.96 -12.54 29.47
N PRO A 391 -0.75 -11.95 29.29
CA PRO A 391 -0.02 -11.96 28.03
C PRO A 391 0.77 -13.26 27.87
N THR A 392 0.14 -14.26 27.30
CA THR A 392 0.86 -15.38 26.66
C THR A 392 -0.10 -16.02 25.67
N ALA A 393 0.17 -15.83 24.38
CA ALA A 393 -0.46 -16.47 23.23
C ALA A 393 -1.99 -16.54 23.23
N LEU A 394 -2.65 -15.77 22.35
CA LEU A 394 -3.91 -16.13 21.67
C LEU A 394 -4.30 -14.96 20.73
N ILE A 395 -3.99 -15.09 19.44
CA ILE A 395 -4.71 -14.35 18.40
C ILE A 395 -6.05 -15.08 18.22
N SER A 396 -7.11 -14.53 18.84
CA SER A 396 -8.49 -14.94 18.60
C SER A 396 -9.10 -13.99 17.56
N PRO A 397 -9.79 -14.46 16.51
CA PRO A 397 -10.20 -13.65 15.37
C PRO A 397 -11.45 -12.78 15.63
N SER A 398 -11.63 -12.29 16.85
CA SER A 398 -12.81 -11.50 17.23
C SER A 398 -12.44 -10.36 18.15
N ALA A 399 -11.67 -9.40 17.62
CA ALA A 399 -11.64 -7.98 18.00
C ALA A 399 -10.39 -7.28 17.42
N THR A 400 -10.23 -7.29 16.10
CA THR A 400 -9.47 -6.22 15.45
C THR A 400 -10.41 -5.02 15.34
N ARG A 401 -10.24 -4.02 16.23
CA ARG A 401 -10.73 -2.67 15.92
C ARG A 401 -9.66 -2.01 15.05
N GLU A 402 -9.65 -2.38 13.78
CA GLU A 402 -8.95 -1.64 12.74
C GLU A 402 -9.72 -0.34 12.52
N TRP A 403 -9.09 0.79 12.83
CA TRP A 403 -9.59 2.09 12.41
C TRP A 403 -9.04 2.35 11.01
N SER A 404 -9.86 2.10 9.99
CA SER A 404 -9.57 2.59 8.64
C SER A 404 -9.98 4.06 8.58
N MET A 405 -9.01 4.95 8.37
CA MET A 405 -9.29 6.36 8.10
C MET A 405 -9.33 6.56 6.59
N ALA A 406 -10.39 7.20 6.09
CA ALA A 406 -10.54 7.51 4.67
C ALA A 406 -10.42 9.03 4.49
N ILE A 407 -9.32 9.47 3.90
CA ILE A 407 -9.05 10.89 3.65
C ILE A 407 -9.61 11.25 2.26
N ARG A 408 -10.56 12.18 2.20
CA ARG A 408 -11.16 12.61 0.93
C ARG A 408 -10.23 13.58 0.19
N THR A 409 -9.80 13.22 -1.01
CA THR A 409 -8.92 14.05 -1.83
C THR A 409 -9.74 15.10 -2.61
N GLY A 410 -10.04 16.22 -1.95
CA GLY A 410 -10.68 17.35 -2.63
C GLY A 410 -9.73 18.09 -3.57
N ARG A 411 -10.18 18.44 -4.79
CA ARG A 411 -9.56 19.51 -5.60
C ARG A 411 -9.61 20.84 -4.80
N PRO A 412 -8.60 21.73 -4.94
CA PRO A 412 -8.66 23.04 -4.31
C PRO A 412 -9.91 23.76 -4.82
N ARG A 413 -10.87 24.02 -3.93
CA ARG A 413 -12.02 24.84 -4.28
C ARG A 413 -11.51 26.26 -4.47
N GLY A 414 -11.57 26.74 -5.72
CA GLY A 414 -11.45 28.14 -6.04
C GLY A 414 -12.34 28.97 -5.12
N SER A 415 -11.77 30.09 -4.67
CA SER A 415 -12.42 31.11 -3.85
C SER A 415 -13.86 31.37 -4.29
N ARG A 416 -14.82 31.22 -3.37
CA ARG A 416 -16.14 31.85 -3.51
C ARG A 416 -16.80 32.09 -2.15
N ALA A 417 -17.11 33.37 -1.95
CA ALA A 417 -17.92 33.95 -0.90
C ALA A 417 -19.37 33.38 -0.91
N PRO A 418 -20.18 33.64 0.13
CA PRO A 418 -21.21 32.73 0.61
C PRO A 418 -22.47 32.71 -0.27
N ARG A 419 -23.16 31.56 -0.24
CA ARG A 419 -24.49 31.36 -0.82
C ARG A 419 -25.58 31.94 0.10
N SER A 420 -26.69 32.35 -0.48
CA SER A 420 -28.01 32.14 0.13
C SER A 420 -29.05 31.63 -0.87
N TRP A 421 -29.89 30.77 -0.30
CA TRP A 421 -31.12 30.07 -0.74
C TRP A 421 -32.32 31.03 -0.90
N ALA A 422 -33.52 30.74 -1.43
CA ALA A 422 -34.22 29.59 -2.03
C ALA A 422 -35.62 30.03 -2.56
N GLY A 423 -36.27 29.18 -3.38
CA GLY A 423 -37.74 29.03 -3.49
C GLY A 423 -38.48 30.01 -4.43
N THR A 424 -39.55 29.68 -5.16
CA THR A 424 -40.55 28.61 -5.02
C THR A 424 -41.40 28.39 -6.31
N ARG A 425 -41.86 27.14 -6.46
CA ARG A 425 -43.18 26.62 -6.95
C ARG A 425 -43.81 27.10 -8.27
N THR A 426 -44.16 26.12 -9.12
CA THR A 426 -45.55 25.91 -9.59
C THR A 426 -45.81 24.44 -9.97
N TRP A 427 -47.08 24.04 -9.87
CA TRP A 427 -47.65 22.69 -9.97
C TRP A 427 -47.82 22.17 -11.41
N ARG A 428 -47.68 20.85 -11.62
CA ARG A 428 -48.67 20.05 -12.39
C ARG A 428 -48.54 18.54 -12.17
N ARG A 429 -49.69 17.90 -11.95
CA ARG A 429 -49.92 16.45 -11.84
C ARG A 429 -49.93 15.78 -13.22
N GLY A 430 -49.45 14.54 -13.30
CA GLY A 430 -49.73 13.61 -14.40
C GLY A 430 -49.50 12.16 -13.98
N ARG A 431 -50.58 11.37 -13.92
CA ARG A 431 -50.61 9.93 -13.57
C ARG A 431 -50.44 9.05 -14.81
N SER A 432 -49.82 7.88 -14.66
CA SER A 432 -50.25 6.56 -15.19
C SER A 432 -49.13 5.52 -14.92
N ARG A 433 -49.27 4.50 -14.05
CA ARG A 433 -49.87 3.14 -14.26
C ARG A 433 -49.54 2.55 -15.65
N ALA A 434 -49.21 1.27 -15.87
CA ALA A 434 -48.89 0.06 -15.10
C ALA A 434 -48.69 -1.09 -16.13
N ARG A 435 -48.21 -2.27 -15.68
CA ARG A 435 -48.26 -3.66 -16.27
C ARG A 435 -46.95 -4.13 -16.93
N ARG A 436 -46.20 -5.15 -16.45
CA ARG A 436 -46.47 -6.61 -16.20
C ARG A 436 -47.02 -7.30 -17.47
N ARG A 437 -46.46 -8.37 -18.07
CA ARG A 437 -45.74 -9.58 -17.59
C ARG A 437 -45.13 -10.37 -18.81
N PRO A 438 -44.35 -11.47 -18.59
CA PRO A 438 -43.58 -12.30 -19.58
C PRO A 438 -44.42 -13.51 -20.05
N PRO A 439 -43.94 -14.75 -20.38
CA PRO A 439 -42.60 -15.34 -20.72
C PRO A 439 -42.63 -16.33 -21.93
N THR A 440 -41.51 -17.00 -22.29
CA THR A 440 -41.54 -18.38 -22.85
C THR A 440 -40.21 -19.15 -22.70
N ARG A 441 -40.35 -20.46 -22.45
CA ARG A 441 -39.37 -21.55 -22.20
C ARG A 441 -38.97 -22.29 -23.50
N LEU A 442 -38.00 -23.21 -23.34
CA LEU A 442 -37.79 -24.57 -23.95
C LEU A 442 -36.33 -24.66 -24.51
N THR A 443 -35.50 -25.71 -24.42
CA THR A 443 -35.54 -27.11 -23.95
C THR A 443 -34.13 -27.70 -24.08
N SER A 444 -33.73 -28.65 -23.20
CA SER A 444 -32.61 -29.60 -23.39
C SER A 444 -33.04 -30.79 -24.29
N PRO A 445 -32.15 -31.69 -24.80
CA PRO A 445 -31.65 -32.88 -24.03
C PRO A 445 -30.24 -33.46 -24.43
N ILE A 446 -29.47 -34.05 -23.49
CA ILE A 446 -29.10 -35.50 -23.27
C ILE A 446 -27.88 -36.09 -24.03
N SER A 447 -26.91 -36.67 -23.27
CA SER A 447 -26.26 -38.02 -23.40
C SER A 447 -24.92 -38.05 -22.61
N THR A 448 -24.74 -38.68 -21.44
CA THR A 448 -24.42 -40.10 -21.10
C THR A 448 -23.23 -40.71 -21.90
N SER A 449 -22.22 -41.43 -21.39
CA SER A 449 -22.16 -42.42 -20.28
C SER A 449 -20.70 -42.86 -19.87
N SER A 450 -20.51 -43.17 -18.57
CA SER A 450 -19.70 -44.19 -17.79
C SER A 450 -18.66 -45.14 -18.46
N TRP A 451 -17.61 -45.67 -17.77
CA TRP A 451 -17.63 -46.82 -16.80
C TRP A 451 -16.32 -47.08 -15.97
N TRP A 452 -16.46 -47.43 -14.66
CA TRP A 452 -15.88 -48.49 -13.77
C TRP A 452 -14.35 -48.87 -13.78
N ALA A 453 -13.64 -49.35 -12.72
CA ALA A 453 -13.97 -49.99 -11.42
C ALA A 453 -12.76 -50.06 -10.43
N SER A 454 -13.05 -50.15 -9.10
CA SER A 454 -12.48 -51.00 -7.99
C SER A 454 -11.10 -51.69 -8.11
N SER A 455 -10.27 -52.00 -7.09
CA SER A 455 -10.31 -52.07 -5.60
C SER A 455 -8.95 -52.65 -5.12
N LEU A 456 -8.51 -52.40 -3.88
CA LEU A 456 -7.98 -53.39 -2.88
C LEU A 456 -7.09 -52.74 -1.80
N ARG A 457 -7.45 -52.98 -0.53
CA ARG A 457 -6.54 -52.98 0.65
C ARG A 457 -5.99 -54.39 0.84
N PRO A 458 -4.91 -54.57 1.62
CA PRO A 458 -5.13 -55.09 2.97
C PRO A 458 -4.22 -54.48 4.08
N THR A 459 -4.62 -54.84 5.29
CA THR A 459 -4.21 -54.52 6.67
C THR A 459 -2.82 -54.99 7.12
N ALA A 460 -2.19 -54.28 8.07
CA ALA A 460 -1.59 -54.86 9.30
C ALA A 460 -1.07 -53.79 10.31
N ARG A 461 -1.35 -54.01 11.59
CA ARG A 461 -0.74 -53.51 12.85
C ARG A 461 -0.54 -54.77 13.73
N PRO A 462 0.11 -54.77 14.92
CA PRO A 462 1.20 -53.96 15.48
C PRO A 462 2.33 -54.85 16.12
N SER A 463 3.43 -54.27 16.63
CA SER A 463 4.25 -54.97 17.64
C SER A 463 4.98 -54.00 18.58
N ARG A 464 4.86 -54.26 19.90
CA ARG A 464 5.63 -53.71 21.02
C ARG A 464 6.99 -54.42 21.14
N GLY A 465 7.99 -53.76 21.71
CA GLY A 465 9.21 -54.45 22.20
C GLY A 465 10.37 -53.50 22.52
N SER A 466 10.90 -53.62 23.74
CA SER A 466 11.73 -52.67 24.50
C SER A 466 13.25 -52.98 24.54
N CYS A 467 14.03 -51.95 24.92
CA CYS A 467 15.34 -51.93 25.62
C CYS A 467 16.62 -52.51 24.95
N ALA A 468 17.64 -51.66 24.74
CA ALA A 468 18.86 -51.55 25.57
C ALA A 468 19.99 -50.75 24.88
N THR A 469 20.60 -49.84 25.64
CA THR A 469 21.86 -49.09 25.41
C THR A 469 23.13 -49.96 25.53
N PRO A 470 24.30 -49.54 24.98
CA PRO A 470 25.27 -48.64 25.66
C PRO A 470 25.78 -47.53 24.69
N GLY A 471 26.26 -46.34 25.06
CA GLY A 471 26.84 -45.83 26.28
C GLY A 471 28.18 -45.17 25.92
N ALA A 472 28.26 -43.82 25.88
CA ALA A 472 29.51 -43.07 26.06
C ALA A 472 29.25 -41.59 26.36
N ARG A 473 29.95 -41.12 27.39
CA ARG A 473 29.81 -39.87 28.17
C ARG A 473 30.29 -38.61 27.45
N ALA A 474 29.71 -37.45 27.77
CA ALA A 474 30.45 -36.33 28.38
C ALA A 474 29.49 -35.25 28.94
N SER A 475 29.72 -34.92 30.21
CA SER A 475 28.99 -33.97 31.05
C SER A 475 29.35 -32.51 30.79
N VAL A 476 28.35 -31.62 30.66
CA VAL A 476 28.54 -30.17 30.78
C VAL A 476 28.12 -29.73 32.19
N ARG A 477 29.09 -29.22 32.95
CA ARG A 477 28.87 -28.56 34.25
C ARG A 477 28.37 -27.13 34.04
N CYS A 478 27.36 -26.74 34.81
CA CYS A 478 26.97 -25.36 35.03
C CYS A 478 28.06 -24.57 35.77
N ARG A 479 28.33 -23.33 35.34
CA ARG A 479 29.05 -22.30 36.12
C ARG A 479 28.20 -21.02 36.20
N PRO A 480 28.20 -20.30 37.34
CA PRO A 480 27.36 -19.12 37.56
C PRO A 480 27.98 -17.80 37.07
N ARG A 481 27.09 -16.80 36.96
CA ARG A 481 27.26 -15.39 36.58
C ARG A 481 28.54 -14.70 37.11
N ALA A 482 29.26 -14.01 36.23
CA ALA A 482 30.24 -12.99 36.58
C ALA A 482 29.57 -11.59 36.57
N ARG A 483 29.66 -10.89 37.71
CA ARG A 483 29.32 -9.46 37.86
C ARG A 483 30.41 -8.60 37.21
N ARG A 484 30.04 -7.64 36.35
CA ARG A 484 30.96 -6.59 35.87
C ARG A 484 31.17 -5.54 36.96
N ARG A 485 32.44 -5.19 37.22
CA ARG A 485 32.86 -4.05 38.06
C ARG A 485 32.94 -2.76 37.21
N PRO A 486 32.81 -1.57 37.82
CA PRO A 486 32.74 -0.28 37.12
C PRO A 486 34.11 0.28 36.71
N TRP A 487 34.10 1.15 35.70
CA TRP A 487 35.26 1.87 35.15
C TRP A 487 35.77 3.00 36.06
N PRO A 488 37.07 3.37 36.02
CA PRO A 488 37.64 4.46 36.81
C PRO A 488 37.46 5.85 36.15
N PRO A 489 37.57 6.96 36.89
CA PRO A 489 37.41 8.31 36.36
C PRO A 489 38.65 8.79 35.60
N ARG A 490 38.46 9.62 34.57
CA ARG A 490 39.55 10.33 33.88
C ARG A 490 39.98 11.59 34.67
N PRO A 491 41.25 12.02 34.59
CA PRO A 491 41.73 13.24 35.22
C PRO A 491 41.33 14.50 34.44
N ARG A 492 41.41 15.63 35.16
CA ARG A 492 40.85 16.98 34.91
C ARG A 492 41.02 17.56 33.51
#